data_AF-A0A2G4IDD8-F1
#
_entry.id   AF-A0A2G4IDD8-F1
#
_cell.length_a   1.000
_cell.length_b   1.000
_cell.length_c   1.000
_cell.angle_alpha   90.00
_cell.angle_beta   90.00
_cell.angle_gamma   90.00
#
_symmetry.space_group_name_H-M   'P 1'
#
loop_
_entity.id
_entity.type
_entity.pdbx_description
1 polymer ?
#
loop_
_entity_poly.entity_id
_entity_poly.type
_entity_poly.pdbx_seq_one_letter_code
_entity_poly.pdbx_strand_id
1 'polypeptide(L)'
;MQSVSCALVALAPSFAGAQGAAVAPVVPAPAPEIFLRAPVTGATVGKTFDVVFGLRHYGVAPAGANIASTGHFHILIDVEAPPVGAVIPQDALNLHFGKALIETTITLTPGKHTLRVVLGDFEHKVIAGLVSKPVTVTVK
;
A
#
# COMPACT_ATOMS: atom_id res chain seq x y z
N MET A 1 16.15 -2.84 -86.50
CA MET A 1 14.82 -2.37 -86.03
C MET A 1 14.58 -2.97 -84.65
N GLN A 2 14.12 -2.12 -83.73
CA GLN A 2 13.57 -2.36 -82.40
C GLN A 2 14.48 -2.88 -81.26
N SER A 3 14.89 -1.88 -80.47
CA SER A 3 15.15 -1.84 -79.03
C SER A 3 14.22 -2.70 -78.17
N VAL A 4 14.68 -3.14 -76.98
CA VAL A 4 14.02 -2.97 -75.66
C VAL A 4 15.06 -3.13 -74.53
N SER A 5 14.97 -2.24 -73.54
CA SER A 5 15.76 -2.08 -72.30
C SER A 5 15.39 -3.03 -71.14
N CYS A 6 16.11 -2.84 -70.01
CA CYS A 6 15.74 -3.14 -68.60
C CYS A 6 15.87 -4.61 -68.16
N ALA A 7 16.32 -4.97 -66.95
CA ALA A 7 16.75 -4.22 -65.76
C ALA A 7 17.59 -5.15 -64.87
N LEU A 8 18.49 -4.57 -64.05
CA LEU A 8 19.10 -5.24 -62.90
C LEU A 8 18.06 -5.43 -61.79
N VAL A 9 17.98 -6.64 -61.21
CA VAL A 9 17.68 -6.85 -59.78
C VAL A 9 18.43 -8.09 -59.30
N ALA A 10 19.32 -7.90 -58.32
CA ALA A 10 19.98 -8.98 -57.58
C ALA A 10 19.08 -9.45 -56.43
N LEU A 11 19.03 -10.76 -56.17
CA LEU A 11 18.31 -11.31 -55.02
C LEU A 11 19.20 -12.32 -54.28
N ALA A 12 19.72 -11.91 -53.13
CA ALA A 12 20.34 -12.82 -52.16
C ALA A 12 19.25 -13.36 -51.20
N PRO A 13 19.31 -14.63 -50.78
CA PRO A 13 18.37 -15.15 -49.78
C PRO A 13 18.78 -14.71 -48.38
N SER A 14 17.91 -13.93 -47.73
CA SER A 14 18.03 -13.57 -46.32
C SER A 14 17.59 -14.73 -45.43
N PHE A 15 18.46 -15.18 -44.53
CA PHE A 15 18.13 -16.15 -43.48
C PHE A 15 17.16 -15.53 -42.47
N ALA A 16 15.92 -15.99 -42.43
CA ALA A 16 14.95 -15.63 -41.39
C ALA A 16 15.04 -16.62 -40.21
N GLY A 17 15.90 -16.31 -39.23
CA GLY A 17 15.90 -16.98 -37.93
C GLY A 17 14.84 -16.37 -37.02
N ALA A 18 13.67 -17.00 -36.91
CA ALA A 18 12.68 -16.64 -35.90
C ALA A 18 13.15 -17.14 -34.52
N GLN A 19 13.84 -16.28 -33.77
CA GLN A 19 14.12 -16.52 -32.35
C GLN A 19 12.83 -16.25 -31.58
N GLY A 20 12.16 -17.32 -31.14
CA GLY A 20 11.05 -17.22 -30.20
C GLY A 20 11.54 -16.56 -28.91
N ALA A 21 11.01 -15.39 -28.59
CA ALA A 21 11.30 -14.73 -27.33
C ALA A 21 10.81 -15.64 -26.19
N ALA A 22 11.75 -16.13 -25.37
CA ALA A 22 11.41 -16.85 -24.16
C ALA A 22 10.64 -15.90 -23.23
N VAL A 23 9.38 -16.21 -22.96
CA VAL A 23 8.57 -15.49 -21.96
C VAL A 23 9.15 -15.87 -20.60
N ALA A 24 9.84 -14.92 -19.95
CA ALA A 24 10.34 -15.12 -18.60
C ALA A 24 9.16 -15.40 -17.65
N PRO A 25 9.31 -16.32 -16.68
CA PRO A 25 8.26 -16.60 -15.71
C PRO A 25 7.95 -15.35 -14.88
N VAL A 26 6.65 -15.02 -14.76
CA VAL A 26 6.18 -13.93 -13.89
C VAL A 26 6.34 -14.37 -12.44
N VAL A 27 7.24 -13.72 -11.71
CA VAL A 27 7.37 -13.90 -10.26
C VAL A 27 6.25 -13.11 -9.58
N PRO A 28 5.42 -13.72 -8.71
CA PRO A 28 4.37 -13.00 -7.98
C PRO A 28 4.96 -11.86 -7.13
N ALA A 29 4.29 -10.71 -7.12
CA ALA A 29 4.67 -9.61 -6.24
C ALA A 29 4.54 -10.05 -4.75
N PRO A 30 5.43 -9.59 -3.86
CA PRO A 30 5.31 -9.86 -2.43
C PRO A 30 3.98 -9.33 -1.87
N ALA A 31 3.43 -10.00 -0.87
CA ALA A 31 2.20 -9.58 -0.20
C ALA A 31 2.40 -8.23 0.51
N PRO A 32 1.39 -7.34 0.51
CA PRO A 32 1.46 -6.08 1.23
C PRO A 32 1.43 -6.31 2.75
N GLU A 33 2.10 -5.45 3.50
CA GLU A 33 2.19 -5.55 4.96
C GLU A 33 2.06 -4.16 5.60
N ILE A 34 1.31 -4.08 6.70
CA ILE A 34 1.17 -2.89 7.53
C ILE A 34 1.45 -3.20 9.00
N PHE A 35 2.09 -2.28 9.70
CA PHE A 35 2.45 -2.44 11.11
C PHE A 35 2.69 -1.09 11.80
N LEU A 36 2.75 -1.11 13.12
CA LEU A 36 3.24 0.01 13.92
C LEU A 36 4.74 -0.20 14.19
N ARG A 37 5.54 0.80 13.84
CA ARG A 37 6.97 0.87 14.22
C ARG A 37 7.12 1.33 15.66
N ALA A 38 6.30 2.29 16.06
CA ALA A 38 6.19 2.78 17.43
C ALA A 38 4.73 3.25 17.68
N PRO A 39 4.20 3.10 18.90
CA PRO A 39 4.76 2.30 19.98
C PRO A 39 4.75 0.80 19.64
N VAL A 40 5.47 0.01 20.43
CA VAL A 40 5.42 -1.46 20.37
C VAL A 40 4.59 -2.03 21.52
N THR A 41 4.09 -3.26 21.38
CA THR A 41 3.32 -3.91 22.45
C THR A 41 4.11 -3.96 23.75
N GLY A 42 3.49 -3.57 24.86
CA GLY A 42 4.11 -3.47 26.18
C GLY A 42 4.77 -2.12 26.47
N ALA A 43 4.81 -1.20 25.50
CA ALA A 43 5.35 0.14 25.73
C ALA A 43 4.53 0.90 26.77
N THR A 44 5.24 1.66 27.62
CA THR A 44 4.64 2.63 28.52
C THR A 44 4.96 4.03 28.03
N VAL A 45 3.93 4.83 27.78
CA VAL A 45 4.04 6.15 27.12
C VAL A 45 3.41 7.25 27.98
N GLY A 46 3.73 8.50 27.69
CA GLY A 46 3.00 9.65 28.26
C GLY A 46 1.63 9.81 27.61
N LYS A 47 0.82 10.76 28.10
CA LYS A 47 -0.51 11.06 27.54
C LYS A 47 -0.48 11.40 26.06
N THR A 48 0.53 12.16 25.65
CA THR A 48 0.77 12.56 24.26
C THR A 48 2.04 11.86 23.78
N PHE A 49 1.94 11.12 22.68
CA PHE A 49 3.04 10.31 22.16
C PHE A 49 2.92 10.11 20.65
N ASP A 50 4.04 9.79 20.03
CA ASP A 50 4.13 9.55 18.60
C ASP A 50 3.73 8.13 18.24
N VAL A 51 3.04 8.02 17.11
CA VAL A 51 2.66 6.79 16.45
C VAL A 51 3.29 6.80 15.07
N VAL A 52 4.16 5.83 14.81
CA VAL A 52 4.95 5.73 13.57
C VAL A 52 4.49 4.51 12.80
N PHE A 53 4.02 4.74 11.57
CA PHE A 53 3.48 3.70 10.70
C PHE A 53 4.58 2.98 9.92
N GLY A 54 4.31 1.71 9.61
CA GLY A 54 5.07 0.88 8.70
C GLY A 54 4.18 0.34 7.60
N LEU A 55 4.67 0.40 6.35
CA LEU A 55 4.02 -0.18 5.18
C LEU A 55 5.10 -0.79 4.27
N ARG A 56 4.83 -1.98 3.72
CA ARG A 56 5.67 -2.63 2.70
C ARG A 56 4.80 -3.10 1.55
N HIS A 57 5.37 -3.09 0.35
CA HIS A 57 4.76 -3.58 -0.90
C HIS A 57 3.39 -2.96 -1.21
N TYR A 58 3.16 -1.72 -0.76
CA TYR A 58 1.97 -0.93 -1.05
C TYR A 58 2.29 0.56 -0.94
N GLY A 59 1.50 1.42 -1.59
CA GLY A 59 1.72 2.87 -1.62
C GLY A 59 0.84 3.64 -0.63
N VAL A 60 1.25 4.88 -0.35
CA VAL A 60 0.46 5.85 0.43
C VAL A 60 0.10 7.03 -0.48
N ALA A 61 -1.16 7.42 -0.49
CA ALA A 61 -1.66 8.59 -1.20
C ALA A 61 -2.60 9.39 -0.29
N PRO A 62 -2.83 10.69 -0.58
CA PRO A 62 -3.84 11.46 0.14
C PRO A 62 -5.25 10.85 0.00
N ALA A 63 -6.10 11.05 1.01
CA ALA A 63 -7.49 10.61 0.96
C ALA A 63 -8.23 11.22 -0.25
N GLY A 64 -9.08 10.42 -0.90
CA GLY A 64 -9.79 10.80 -2.12
C GLY A 64 -8.95 10.73 -3.40
N ALA A 65 -7.63 10.57 -3.33
CA ALA A 65 -6.79 10.35 -4.51
C ALA A 65 -6.95 8.90 -4.98
N ASN A 66 -7.69 8.69 -6.08
CA ASN A 66 -7.87 7.37 -6.67
C ASN A 66 -6.63 6.98 -7.49
N ILE A 67 -5.61 6.51 -6.78
CA ILE A 67 -4.34 6.01 -7.35
C ILE A 67 -4.23 4.53 -7.05
N ALA A 68 -3.98 3.73 -8.09
CA ALA A 68 -3.87 2.28 -7.98
C ALA A 68 -2.81 1.86 -6.95
N SER A 69 -3.12 0.83 -6.17
CA SER A 69 -2.21 0.26 -5.14
C SER A 69 -1.75 1.27 -4.08
N THR A 70 -2.60 2.25 -3.76
CA THR A 70 -2.37 3.20 -2.69
C THR A 70 -3.55 3.28 -1.72
N GLY A 71 -3.29 3.86 -0.56
CA GLY A 71 -4.30 4.19 0.44
C GLY A 71 -3.78 5.21 1.43
N HIS A 72 -4.48 5.42 2.53
CA HIS A 72 -4.06 6.31 3.61
C HIS A 72 -4.28 5.65 4.97
N PHE A 73 -3.55 6.13 5.98
CA PHE A 73 -3.54 5.51 7.30
C PHE A 73 -4.75 5.93 8.14
N HIS A 74 -5.21 4.97 8.94
CA HIS A 74 -6.13 5.16 10.05
C HIS A 74 -5.55 4.51 11.30
N ILE A 75 -5.78 5.12 12.48
CA ILE A 75 -5.51 4.48 13.77
C ILE A 75 -6.85 4.13 14.42
N LEU A 76 -6.99 2.87 14.81
CA LEU A 76 -8.11 2.35 15.59
C LEU A 76 -7.67 2.21 17.04
N ILE A 77 -8.44 2.81 17.95
CA ILE A 77 -8.18 2.85 19.39
C ILE A 77 -9.26 2.04 20.09
N ASP A 78 -8.86 0.96 20.77
CA ASP A 78 -9.72 0.08 21.57
C ASP A 78 -10.91 -0.54 20.81
N VAL A 79 -10.82 -0.59 19.49
CA VAL A 79 -11.82 -1.19 18.60
C VAL A 79 -11.19 -2.16 17.60
N GLU A 80 -12.01 -3.07 17.08
CA GLU A 80 -11.62 -3.98 16.00
C GLU A 80 -11.73 -3.30 14.63
N ALA A 81 -10.95 -3.78 13.67
CA ALA A 81 -11.06 -3.31 12.29
C ALA A 81 -12.38 -3.79 11.67
N PRO A 82 -13.06 -2.94 10.87
CA PRO A 82 -14.15 -3.39 10.03
C PRO A 82 -13.70 -4.50 9.06
N PRO A 83 -14.64 -5.30 8.54
CA PRO A 83 -14.34 -6.27 7.49
C PRO A 83 -13.68 -5.61 6.27
N VAL A 84 -12.90 -6.38 5.53
CA VAL A 84 -12.33 -5.95 4.23
C VAL A 84 -13.44 -5.42 3.32
N GLY A 85 -13.21 -4.26 2.71
CA GLY A 85 -14.16 -3.58 1.82
C GLY A 85 -15.24 -2.76 2.55
N ALA A 86 -15.36 -2.84 3.87
CA ALA A 86 -16.23 -1.97 4.65
C ALA A 86 -15.56 -0.61 4.91
N VAL A 87 -16.36 0.44 5.02
CA VAL A 87 -15.90 1.79 5.35
C VAL A 87 -15.39 1.82 6.80
N ILE A 88 -14.22 2.43 6.98
CA ILE A 88 -13.67 2.75 8.30
C ILE A 88 -14.45 3.94 8.86
N PRO A 89 -15.11 3.81 10.04
CA PRO A 89 -15.81 4.94 10.65
C PRO A 89 -14.87 6.13 10.88
N GLN A 90 -15.41 7.35 10.86
CA GLN A 90 -14.67 8.53 11.27
C GLN A 90 -15.27 9.04 12.57
N ASP A 91 -14.64 8.68 13.68
CA ASP A 91 -15.09 9.02 15.03
C ASP A 91 -13.90 9.16 16.00
N ALA A 92 -14.17 9.32 17.29
CA ALA A 92 -13.12 9.52 18.31
C ALA A 92 -12.21 8.29 18.52
N LEU A 93 -12.63 7.10 18.10
CA LEU A 93 -11.87 5.85 18.22
C LEU A 93 -11.21 5.44 16.90
N ASN A 94 -11.64 6.03 15.79
CA ASN A 94 -11.12 5.79 14.44
C ASN A 94 -10.54 7.08 13.87
N LEU A 95 -9.25 7.31 14.13
CA LEU A 95 -8.54 8.52 13.74
C LEU A 95 -8.06 8.43 12.29
N HIS A 96 -8.33 9.46 11.50
CA HIS A 96 -8.04 9.53 10.07
C HIS A 96 -6.79 10.36 9.74
N PHE A 97 -5.88 9.81 8.92
CA PHE A 97 -4.63 10.47 8.51
C PHE A 97 -4.48 10.55 6.99
N GLY A 98 -5.43 11.24 6.34
CA GLY A 98 -5.53 11.36 4.89
C GLY A 98 -4.47 12.22 4.17
N LYS A 99 -3.40 12.66 4.83
CA LYS A 99 -2.35 13.51 4.22
C LYS A 99 -1.09 12.73 3.81
N ALA A 100 -1.18 11.41 3.70
CA ALA A 100 -0.04 10.52 3.44
C ALA A 100 1.11 10.67 4.45
N LEU A 101 0.79 10.99 5.70
CA LEU A 101 1.76 11.04 6.79
C LEU A 101 2.13 9.63 7.22
N ILE A 102 3.42 9.42 7.53
CA ILE A 102 3.94 8.14 8.04
C ILE A 102 4.11 8.13 9.56
N GLU A 103 3.88 9.28 10.20
CA GLU A 103 3.92 9.44 11.65
C GLU A 103 2.88 10.49 12.07
N THR A 104 2.46 10.41 13.31
CA THR A 104 1.54 11.37 13.93
C THR A 104 1.69 11.36 15.44
N THR A 105 1.19 12.41 16.09
CA THR A 105 1.12 12.48 17.54
C THR A 105 -0.34 12.38 17.97
N ILE A 106 -0.65 11.45 18.88
CA ILE A 106 -1.99 11.30 19.46
C ILE A 106 -1.95 11.58 20.96
N THR A 107 -3.12 11.89 21.52
CA THR A 107 -3.29 12.03 22.97
C THR A 107 -4.36 11.08 23.46
N LEU A 108 -4.05 10.28 24.47
CA LEU A 108 -4.96 9.32 25.09
C LEU A 108 -5.08 9.56 26.60
N THR A 109 -6.16 9.06 27.18
CA THR A 109 -6.34 9.03 28.63
C THR A 109 -5.36 8.05 29.28
N PRO A 110 -4.99 8.22 30.56
CA PRO A 110 -4.24 7.21 31.30
C PRO A 110 -4.98 5.87 31.34
N GLY A 111 -4.24 4.77 31.16
CA GLY A 111 -4.82 3.42 31.11
C GLY A 111 -4.19 2.51 30.08
N LYS A 112 -4.74 1.29 29.96
CA LYS A 112 -4.33 0.33 28.95
C LYS A 112 -5.15 0.56 27.68
N HIS A 113 -4.47 0.77 26.56
CA HIS A 113 -5.09 0.97 25.25
C HIS A 113 -4.55 -0.04 24.23
N THR A 114 -5.38 -0.39 23.26
CA THR A 114 -4.99 -1.18 22.08
C THR A 114 -5.07 -0.32 20.85
N LEU A 115 -3.98 -0.27 20.08
CA LEU A 115 -3.87 0.45 18.83
C LEU A 115 -3.77 -0.53 17.67
N ARG A 116 -4.46 -0.24 16.57
CA ARG A 116 -4.27 -0.90 15.27
C ARG A 116 -4.09 0.18 14.22
N VAL A 117 -3.26 -0.10 13.22
CA VAL A 117 -3.19 0.72 12.01
C VAL A 117 -3.87 -0.03 10.86
N VAL A 118 -4.70 0.68 10.11
CA VAL A 118 -5.42 0.16 8.94
C VAL A 118 -5.13 1.07 7.76
N LEU A 119 -4.89 0.49 6.58
CA LEU A 119 -4.87 1.27 5.35
C LEU A 119 -6.26 1.26 4.71
N GLY A 120 -6.84 2.45 4.59
CA GLY A 120 -8.08 2.68 3.83
C GLY A 120 -7.78 3.05 2.39
N ASP A 121 -8.60 2.61 1.44
CA ASP A 121 -8.55 3.08 0.05
C ASP A 121 -9.05 4.53 -0.09
N PHE A 122 -9.20 5.03 -1.32
CA PHE A 122 -9.65 6.39 -1.58
C PHE A 122 -11.09 6.66 -1.11
N GLU A 123 -11.89 5.62 -0.85
CA GLU A 123 -13.26 5.68 -0.29
C GLU A 123 -13.29 5.30 1.20
N HIS A 124 -12.13 5.26 1.85
CA HIS A 124 -11.95 4.88 3.26
C HIS A 124 -12.35 3.43 3.57
N LYS A 125 -12.37 2.54 2.58
CA LYS A 125 -12.68 1.12 2.79
C LYS A 125 -11.42 0.34 3.17
N VAL A 126 -11.58 -0.64 4.06
CA VAL A 126 -10.49 -1.51 4.52
C VAL A 126 -9.89 -2.29 3.35
N ILE A 127 -8.58 -2.16 3.12
CA ILE A 127 -7.87 -2.91 2.09
C ILE A 127 -7.44 -4.29 2.64
N ALA A 128 -7.64 -5.34 1.83
CA ALA A 128 -7.26 -6.71 2.19
C ALA A 128 -5.76 -6.83 2.54
N GLY A 129 -5.45 -7.49 3.65
CA GLY A 129 -4.07 -7.68 4.11
C GLY A 129 -3.40 -6.44 4.73
N LEU A 130 -4.07 -5.28 4.72
CA LEU A 130 -3.56 -4.03 5.26
C LEU A 130 -4.29 -3.61 6.54
N VAL A 131 -4.36 -4.57 7.47
CA VAL A 131 -4.76 -4.38 8.87
C VAL A 131 -3.63 -4.93 9.75
N SER A 132 -3.09 -4.10 10.65
CA SER A 132 -1.97 -4.52 11.49
C SER A 132 -2.39 -5.49 12.58
N LYS A 133 -1.39 -6.18 13.15
CA LYS A 133 -1.55 -6.76 14.49
C LYS A 133 -1.86 -5.66 15.51
N PRO A 134 -2.63 -5.96 16.58
CA PRO A 134 -2.83 -5.01 17.66
C PRO A 134 -1.52 -4.73 18.42
N VAL A 135 -1.37 -3.49 18.87
CA VAL A 135 -0.33 -3.03 19.78
C VAL A 135 -0.98 -2.56 21.07
N THR A 136 -0.65 -3.22 22.18
CA THR A 136 -1.14 -2.81 23.50
C THR A 136 -0.12 -1.91 24.19
N VAL A 137 -0.57 -0.74 24.65
CA VAL A 137 0.26 0.24 25.38
C VAL A 137 -0.35 0.58 26.73
N THR A 138 0.48 1.06 27.65
CA THR A 138 0.05 1.67 28.91
C THR A 138 0.36 3.16 28.89
N VAL A 139 -0.66 3.99 29.03
CA VAL A 139 -0.56 5.45 29.09
C VAL A 139 -0.53 5.88 30.55
N LYS A 140 0.47 6.69 30.92
CA LYS A 140 0.63 7.27 32.28
C LYS A 140 -0.15 8.56 32.47
#